data_AF-A0A1I4B7W4-F1
#
_entry.id   AF-A0A1I4B7W4-F1
#
_cell.length_a   1.000
_cell.length_b   1.000
_cell.length_c   1.000
_cell.angle_alpha   90.00
_cell.angle_beta   90.00
_cell.angle_gamma   90.00
#
_symmetry.space_group_name_H-M   'P 1'
#
loop_
_entity.id
_entity.type
_entity.pdbx_description
1 polymer ?
#
loop_
_entity_poly.entity_id
_entity_poly.type
_entity_poly.pdbx_seq_one_letter_code
_entity_poly.pdbx_strand_id
1 'polypeptide(L)'
;MKRIMYRITAVAAAITLAIGALPLSSVYADDEYQKDSIYVETRIRKINSNGDVILNLTTNNIKRAGFTVGDEVKVVIKDYDYSEKMPFFVTDSDSKTDEAALVNEGDNVAISAANGSFAELSELFNSDTDDNDKIVWEDDEGTTGIGKKVVIYLHEKGTYKEQYELRNPERTNERDDYSSDKKYANFRNVTVGTIGEDILYRSSSPINDVMNRADYAAEKMEEAGVKAVINLSDSEKKAKKYIEESGNKYYGKLYDEGNVICLDLSYDFDSDEFQEGIGKAVKFMASHEGPYLVHCTEGKDRTGFLCALLESLMGASVSEMTSDYMQTYKNYYHYDSDSDEFKYTKKNYLREIFRDIADVDTNSELSDVDFHDAALTFLRTNCVSDDEINKVIERLSDKDAAYNEIQSITVDEAAADEKGKVDLGLQSDAIGTYNGESFKPGNSSLNINGTYMYKSRDYKISYSDNTNAGTMSVTIKLKKHTELYKSGIKKVLIKYTINPKKVDASELKITLNDKKTKVKSVKDLTKNAKIKSKYYTVDMDSQTITFNGNYTGKVKFSY
;
A
#
# COMPACT_ATOMS: atom_id res chain seq x y z
N MET A 1 12.12 30.67 -9.81
CA MET A 1 11.23 31.85 -9.93
C MET A 1 9.78 31.39 -10.08
N LYS A 2 9.05 31.20 -8.97
CA LYS A 2 7.58 31.30 -8.85
C LYS A 2 7.23 31.13 -7.37
N ARG A 3 6.98 32.28 -6.72
CA ARG A 3 6.37 32.39 -5.39
C ARG A 3 4.89 32.04 -5.51
N ILE A 4 4.35 31.25 -4.58
CA ILE A 4 2.89 31.17 -4.38
C ILE A 4 2.59 31.61 -2.94
N MET A 5 1.98 32.79 -2.88
CA MET A 5 1.40 33.45 -1.70
C MET A 5 0.17 32.67 -1.22
N TYR A 6 0.13 32.25 0.03
CA TYR A 6 -1.13 31.97 0.72
C TYR A 6 -1.67 33.25 1.37
N ARG A 7 -2.87 33.66 0.96
CA ARG A 7 -3.63 34.77 1.54
C ARG A 7 -4.45 34.27 2.72
N ILE A 8 -4.07 34.66 3.94
CA ILE A 8 -4.94 34.54 5.11
C ILE A 8 -5.97 35.67 5.05
N THR A 9 -7.25 35.32 5.01
CA THR A 9 -8.35 36.29 5.09
C THR A 9 -8.71 36.48 6.56
N ALA A 10 -8.30 37.61 7.13
CA ALA A 10 -8.65 38.02 8.47
C ALA A 10 -10.15 38.39 8.56
N VAL A 11 -10.88 37.79 9.51
CA VAL A 11 -12.16 38.31 9.99
C VAL A 11 -11.95 38.84 11.40
N ALA A 12 -11.88 40.16 11.49
CA ALA A 12 -11.85 40.90 12.74
C ALA A 12 -13.26 40.97 13.35
N ALA A 13 -13.39 40.59 14.62
CA ALA A 13 -14.50 41.02 15.47
C ALA A 13 -13.90 41.53 16.79
N ALA A 14 -13.82 42.84 16.89
CA ALA A 14 -13.42 43.57 18.08
C ALA A 14 -14.53 43.50 19.14
N ILE A 15 -14.18 43.04 20.35
CA ILE A 15 -14.91 43.41 21.57
C ILE A 15 -13.87 43.90 22.58
N THR A 16 -13.80 45.23 22.68
CA THR A 16 -13.11 45.97 23.73
C THR A 16 -13.94 45.87 25.01
N LEU A 17 -13.39 45.28 26.07
CA LEU A 17 -13.86 45.50 27.43
C LEU A 17 -12.65 45.66 28.35
N ALA A 18 -12.34 46.92 28.62
CA ALA A 18 -11.32 47.36 29.55
C ALA A 18 -11.76 47.03 30.99
N ILE A 19 -11.02 46.17 31.67
CA ILE A 19 -11.01 46.09 33.14
C ILE A 19 -9.58 45.82 33.60
N GLY A 20 -9.01 46.81 34.29
CA GLY A 20 -8.00 46.62 35.34
C GLY A 20 -6.58 46.32 34.90
N ALA A 21 -5.75 47.37 34.86
CA ALA A 21 -4.31 47.22 34.95
C ALA A 21 -3.94 46.54 36.29
N LEU A 22 -3.64 45.25 36.22
CA LEU A 22 -2.78 44.57 37.18
C LEU A 22 -1.40 44.47 36.52
N PRO A 23 -0.30 44.65 37.27
CA PRO A 23 1.02 44.45 36.70
C PRO A 23 1.08 43.01 36.17
N LEU A 24 1.38 42.83 34.89
CA LEU A 24 1.92 41.57 34.40
C LEU A 24 3.24 41.36 35.15
N SER A 25 3.16 40.68 36.29
CA SER A 25 4.29 39.97 36.84
C SER A 25 4.61 38.85 35.86
N SER A 26 5.71 39.03 35.13
CA SER A 26 6.45 37.98 34.44
C SER A 26 6.50 36.70 35.29
N VAL A 27 5.78 35.66 34.88
CA VAL A 27 5.96 34.31 35.40
C VAL A 27 6.95 33.63 34.47
N TYR A 28 8.23 33.87 34.70
CA TYR A 28 9.30 33.13 34.04
C TYR A 28 10.32 32.64 35.07
N ALA A 29 10.64 31.36 34.91
CA ALA A 29 11.75 30.59 35.46
C ALA A 29 11.66 30.09 36.92
N ASP A 30 11.94 28.78 37.04
CA ASP A 30 12.37 27.98 38.19
C ASP A 30 11.39 27.53 39.29
N ASP A 31 10.22 28.15 39.49
CA ASP A 31 9.45 27.91 40.74
C ASP A 31 8.59 26.63 40.83
N GLU A 32 8.62 25.71 39.86
CA GLU A 32 7.71 24.55 39.84
C GLU A 32 8.36 23.15 39.87
N TYR A 33 9.69 23.04 39.92
CA TYR A 33 10.35 21.74 40.07
C TYR A 33 10.92 21.56 41.47
N GLN A 34 10.48 20.48 42.13
CA GLN A 34 10.88 20.18 43.51
C GLN A 34 12.40 20.04 43.60
N LYS A 35 12.96 20.39 44.77
CA LYS A 35 14.39 20.32 45.09
C LYS A 35 15.06 18.96 44.79
N ASP A 36 14.26 17.90 44.66
CA ASP A 36 14.71 16.52 44.42
C ASP A 36 14.43 16.01 42.99
N SER A 37 14.06 16.90 42.05
CA SER A 37 13.81 16.53 40.65
C SER A 37 15.10 16.11 39.96
N ILE A 38 15.06 15.02 39.18
CA ILE A 38 16.19 14.64 38.31
C ILE A 38 16.31 15.70 37.20
N TYR A 39 17.48 16.32 37.06
CA TYR A 39 17.74 17.30 35.99
C TYR A 39 19.19 17.24 35.50
N VAL A 40 19.41 17.73 34.28
CA VAL A 40 20.74 17.93 33.70
C VAL A 40 20.85 19.33 33.12
N GLU A 41 21.96 20.00 33.42
CA GLU A 41 22.34 21.24 32.74
C GLU A 41 23.28 20.94 31.58
N THR A 42 23.03 21.58 30.44
CA THR A 42 23.85 21.50 29.25
C THR A 42 23.84 22.85 28.50
N ARG A 43 24.40 22.87 27.31
CA ARG A 43 24.42 24.04 26.41
C ARG A 43 24.14 23.61 24.98
N ILE A 44 23.63 24.53 24.19
CA ILE A 44 23.54 24.34 22.74
C ILE A 44 24.97 24.18 22.19
N ARG A 45 25.22 23.07 21.49
CA ARG A 45 26.50 22.75 20.86
C ARG A 45 26.55 23.23 19.42
N LYS A 46 25.49 22.96 18.65
CA LYS A 46 25.28 23.39 17.26
C LYS A 46 23.81 23.19 16.87
N ILE A 47 23.40 23.82 15.78
CA ILE A 47 22.16 23.50 15.07
C ILE A 47 22.55 22.88 13.73
N ASN A 48 21.98 21.71 13.37
CA ASN A 48 22.29 21.06 12.09
C ASN A 48 21.48 21.70 10.94
N SER A 49 21.69 21.26 9.70
CA SER A 49 20.97 21.80 8.54
C SER A 49 19.46 21.54 8.58
N ASN A 50 19.01 20.55 9.33
CA ASN A 50 17.60 20.17 9.47
C ASN A 50 16.90 20.99 10.56
N GLY A 51 17.64 21.82 11.31
CA GLY A 51 17.10 22.62 12.40
C GLY A 51 17.11 21.91 13.76
N ASP A 52 17.81 20.78 13.89
CA ASP A 52 17.92 20.07 15.17
C ASP A 52 18.94 20.76 16.07
N VAL A 53 18.52 21.06 17.31
CA VAL A 53 19.35 21.72 18.31
C VAL A 53 20.14 20.66 19.07
N ILE A 54 21.40 20.47 18.67
CA ILE A 54 22.29 19.46 19.25
C ILE A 54 22.92 20.03 20.52
N LEU A 55 22.84 19.28 21.61
CA LEU A 55 23.28 19.69 22.93
C LEU A 55 24.69 19.17 23.25
N ASN A 56 25.40 19.87 24.13
CA ASN A 56 26.69 19.41 24.67
C ASN A 56 26.48 18.37 25.79
N LEU A 57 25.59 17.40 25.54
CA LEU A 57 25.19 16.34 26.45
C LEU A 57 25.20 15.03 25.67
N THR A 58 26.01 14.07 26.11
CA THR A 58 26.06 12.75 25.46
C THR A 58 24.86 11.89 25.85
N THR A 59 24.44 11.00 24.94
CA THR A 59 23.36 10.02 25.18
C THR A 59 23.63 9.14 26.41
N ASN A 60 24.88 8.78 26.68
CA ASN A 60 25.26 8.02 27.86
C ASN A 60 25.13 8.83 29.17
N ASN A 61 25.43 10.12 29.13
CA ASN A 61 25.38 10.98 30.32
C ASN A 61 23.94 11.27 30.74
N ILE A 62 23.02 11.51 29.79
CA ILE A 62 21.60 11.71 30.13
C ILE A 62 21.00 10.43 30.73
N LYS A 63 21.36 9.24 30.20
CA LYS A 63 20.95 7.95 30.77
C LYS A 63 21.49 7.73 32.19
N ARG A 64 22.77 8.05 32.42
CA ARG A 64 23.40 7.98 33.76
C ARG A 64 22.78 8.94 34.76
N ALA A 65 22.26 10.09 34.30
CA ALA A 65 21.53 11.03 35.14
C ALA A 65 20.15 10.49 35.57
N GLY A 66 19.72 9.35 35.02
CA GLY A 66 18.50 8.68 35.42
C GLY A 66 17.34 8.84 34.44
N PHE A 67 17.54 9.45 33.27
CA PHE A 67 16.53 9.53 32.21
C PHE A 67 16.46 8.22 31.41
N THR A 68 15.27 7.86 30.96
CA THR A 68 15.00 6.67 30.16
C THR A 68 14.13 7.02 28.96
N VAL A 69 14.32 6.29 27.86
CA VAL A 69 13.45 6.42 26.68
C VAL A 69 11.99 6.17 27.10
N GLY A 70 11.08 7.02 26.62
CA GLY A 70 9.66 7.05 27.00
C GLY A 70 9.34 7.96 28.19
N ASP A 71 10.32 8.64 28.80
CA ASP A 71 10.06 9.68 29.79
C ASP A 71 9.46 10.94 29.13
N GLU A 72 8.63 11.68 29.87
CA GLU A 72 8.33 13.08 29.54
C GLU A 72 9.38 13.98 30.20
N VAL A 73 10.02 14.81 29.39
CA VAL A 73 11.00 15.79 29.85
C VAL A 73 10.45 17.19 29.68
N LYS A 74 10.93 18.12 30.51
CA LYS A 74 10.73 19.55 30.30
C LYS A 74 12.05 20.19 29.92
N VAL A 75 12.11 20.78 28.74
CA VAL A 75 13.30 21.49 28.25
C VAL A 75 13.11 22.99 28.46
N VAL A 76 14.10 23.63 29.07
CA VAL A 76 14.10 25.07 29.36
C VAL A 76 15.34 25.72 28.76
N ILE A 77 15.13 26.75 27.93
CA ILE A 77 16.18 27.61 27.39
C ILE A 77 15.87 29.05 27.79
N LYS A 78 16.33 29.44 28.98
CA LYS A 78 15.95 30.70 29.63
C LYS A 78 16.28 31.95 28.81
N ASP A 79 17.39 31.91 28.08
CA ASP A 79 17.83 33.02 27.23
C ASP A 79 16.85 33.29 26.06
N TYR A 80 16.01 32.31 25.72
CA TYR A 80 14.99 32.39 24.67
C TYR A 80 13.57 32.32 25.22
N ASP A 81 13.40 32.40 26.53
CA ASP A 81 12.08 32.31 27.16
C ASP A 81 11.32 30.99 26.86
N TYR A 82 12.06 29.96 26.44
CA TYR A 82 11.52 28.70 25.98
C TYR A 82 11.37 27.71 27.14
N SER A 83 10.19 27.08 27.25
CA SER A 83 9.89 26.10 28.30
C SER A 83 8.77 25.16 27.87
N GLU A 84 9.12 24.01 27.27
CA GLU A 84 8.14 23.05 26.76
C GLU A 84 8.37 21.64 27.30
N LYS A 85 7.27 20.87 27.35
CA LYS A 85 7.32 19.43 27.63
C LYS A 85 7.41 18.66 26.33
N MET A 86 8.17 17.58 26.33
CA MET A 86 8.37 16.74 25.15
C MET A 86 8.73 15.32 25.56
N PRO A 87 8.45 14.32 24.70
CA PRO A 87 8.95 12.97 24.91
C PRO A 87 10.48 12.89 24.78
N PHE A 88 11.10 11.99 25.53
CA PHE A 88 12.45 11.53 25.29
C PHE A 88 12.43 10.20 24.52
N PHE A 89 12.84 10.23 23.25
CA PHE A 89 12.86 9.07 22.37
C PHE A 89 14.26 8.73 21.83
N VAL A 90 14.36 7.67 21.02
CA VAL A 90 15.63 7.30 20.40
C VAL A 90 15.88 8.18 19.18
N THR A 91 14.89 8.29 18.30
CA THR A 91 14.88 9.20 17.15
C THR A 91 13.63 10.05 17.16
N ASP A 92 13.61 11.12 16.36
CA ASP A 92 12.43 11.96 16.19
C ASP A 92 11.29 11.23 15.49
N SER A 93 11.57 10.28 14.59
CA SER A 93 10.55 9.41 13.98
C SER A 93 9.71 8.60 14.99
N ASP A 94 10.11 8.56 16.27
CA ASP A 94 9.33 7.98 17.36
C ASP A 94 8.26 8.94 17.92
N SER A 95 8.29 10.24 17.59
CA SER A 95 7.28 11.26 17.95
C SER A 95 6.24 11.44 16.85
N LYS A 96 5.16 12.18 17.12
CA LYS A 96 4.17 12.51 16.08
C LYS A 96 4.76 13.55 15.13
N THR A 97 4.27 13.60 13.89
CA THR A 97 4.57 14.69 12.95
C THR A 97 4.46 16.06 13.64
N ASP A 98 5.47 16.91 13.46
CA ASP A 98 5.59 18.23 14.07
C ASP A 98 5.61 18.25 15.62
N GLU A 99 5.83 17.12 16.29
CA GLU A 99 6.01 17.04 17.74
C GLU A 99 7.50 17.12 18.07
N ALA A 100 7.89 18.18 18.78
CA ALA A 100 9.23 18.30 19.34
C ALA A 100 9.53 17.14 20.27
N ALA A 101 10.74 16.59 20.18
CA ALA A 101 11.21 15.48 21.00
C ALA A 101 12.68 15.69 21.39
N LEU A 102 13.02 15.20 22.58
CA LEU A 102 14.41 14.99 22.95
C LEU A 102 14.84 13.65 22.36
N VAL A 103 15.94 13.61 21.60
CA VAL A 103 16.34 12.44 20.81
C VAL A 103 17.84 12.18 20.90
N ASN A 104 18.29 11.01 20.45
CA ASN A 104 19.70 10.73 20.26
C ASN A 104 20.15 11.17 18.86
N GLU A 105 21.22 11.95 18.79
CA GLU A 105 21.83 12.42 17.55
C GLU A 105 23.34 12.10 17.57
N GLY A 106 23.68 10.96 16.96
CA GLY A 106 25.00 10.34 17.11
C GLY A 106 25.33 10.05 18.58
N ASP A 107 26.47 10.57 19.06
CA ASP A 107 26.88 10.43 20.46
C ASP A 107 26.20 11.44 21.41
N ASN A 108 25.44 12.41 20.89
CA ASN A 108 24.84 13.50 21.65
C ASN A 108 23.33 13.39 21.75
N VAL A 109 22.74 14.22 22.59
CA VAL A 109 21.30 14.45 22.67
C VAL A 109 20.97 15.69 21.83
N ALA A 110 19.85 15.65 21.12
CA ALA A 110 19.32 16.80 20.38
C ALA A 110 17.86 17.05 20.73
N ILE A 111 17.40 18.26 20.46
CA ILE A 111 15.99 18.60 20.39
C ILE A 111 15.65 18.66 18.90
N SER A 112 14.74 17.80 18.45
CA SER A 112 14.32 17.64 17.05
C SER A 112 12.79 17.68 16.94
N ALA A 113 12.26 17.80 15.73
CA ALA A 113 10.84 17.66 15.42
C ALA A 113 10.65 16.62 14.29
N ALA A 114 9.76 15.64 14.48
CA ALA A 114 9.54 14.62 13.45
C ALA A 114 8.95 15.24 12.17
N ASN A 115 9.56 14.93 11.02
CA ASN A 115 9.22 15.47 9.70
C ASN A 115 9.18 17.01 9.64
N GLY A 116 9.97 17.68 10.49
CA GLY A 116 10.01 19.14 10.56
C GLY A 116 11.36 19.65 11.08
N SER A 117 11.44 20.96 11.26
CA SER A 117 12.60 21.64 11.85
C SER A 117 12.24 22.11 13.25
N PHE A 118 12.94 21.64 14.29
CA PHE A 118 12.71 22.17 15.64
C PHE A 118 13.00 23.67 15.70
N ALA A 119 14.06 24.12 15.03
CA ALA A 119 14.44 25.52 14.96
C ALA A 119 13.28 26.42 14.45
N GLU A 120 12.58 26.00 13.39
CA GLU A 120 11.40 26.71 12.87
C GLU A 120 10.17 26.53 13.76
N LEU A 121 9.88 25.28 14.16
CA LEU A 121 8.70 24.94 14.97
C LEU A 121 8.68 25.68 16.31
N SER A 122 9.86 25.87 16.90
CA SER A 122 10.02 26.57 18.18
C SER A 122 9.99 28.10 18.04
N GLU A 123 10.03 28.62 16.80
CA GLU A 123 10.17 30.04 16.48
C GLU A 123 11.42 30.69 17.12
N LEU A 124 12.40 29.89 17.57
CA LEU A 124 13.60 30.39 18.25
C LEU A 124 14.69 30.82 17.27
N PHE A 125 14.70 30.24 16.07
CA PHE A 125 15.72 30.47 15.08
C PHE A 125 15.10 30.56 13.68
N ASN A 126 15.65 31.44 12.87
CA ASN A 126 15.31 31.61 11.47
C ASN A 126 16.41 31.00 10.60
N SER A 127 16.02 30.34 9.50
CA SER A 127 16.97 29.80 8.53
C SER A 127 17.49 30.90 7.59
N ASP A 128 18.79 30.88 7.30
CA ASP A 128 19.40 31.60 6.18
C ASP A 128 20.34 30.67 5.39
N THR A 129 20.78 31.09 4.22
CA THR A 129 21.74 30.36 3.38
C THR A 129 23.09 31.07 3.40
N ASP A 130 24.14 30.34 3.79
CA ASP A 130 25.50 30.88 3.74
C ASP A 130 26.06 30.96 2.30
N ASP A 131 27.24 31.57 2.16
CA ASP A 131 27.93 31.75 0.87
C ASP A 131 28.25 30.43 0.12
N ASN A 132 28.07 29.27 0.75
CA ASN A 132 28.28 27.94 0.15
C ASN A 132 26.97 27.17 -0.08
N ASP A 133 25.84 27.88 -0.15
CA ASP A 133 24.49 27.31 -0.30
C ASP A 133 24.10 26.36 0.86
N LYS A 134 24.65 26.57 2.06
CA LYS A 134 24.35 25.76 3.24
C LYS A 134 23.40 26.50 4.19
N ILE A 135 22.38 25.78 4.67
CA ILE A 135 21.46 26.30 5.68
C ILE A 135 22.19 26.57 7.00
N VAL A 136 22.01 27.77 7.53
CA VAL A 136 22.45 28.24 8.85
C VAL A 136 21.25 28.78 9.63
N TRP A 137 21.36 28.81 10.95
CA TRP A 137 20.27 29.17 11.86
C TRP A 137 20.70 30.29 12.80
N GLU A 138 19.90 31.35 12.87
CA GLU A 138 20.15 32.52 13.71
C GLU A 138 18.90 32.92 14.49
N ASP A 139 19.07 33.36 15.74
CA ASP A 139 18.00 33.98 16.52
C ASP A 139 17.72 35.42 16.05
N ASP A 140 16.72 36.07 16.64
CA ASP A 140 16.33 37.45 16.30
C ASP A 140 17.44 38.50 16.53
N GLU A 141 18.50 38.15 17.28
CA GLU A 141 19.67 39.00 17.49
C GLU A 141 20.80 38.72 16.47
N GLY A 142 20.60 37.79 15.53
CA GLY A 142 21.60 37.36 14.55
C GLY A 142 22.70 36.46 15.14
N THR A 143 22.39 35.72 16.21
CA THR A 143 23.34 34.78 16.84
C THR A 143 22.92 33.33 16.66
N THR A 144 23.90 32.42 16.61
CA THR A 144 23.65 30.99 16.37
C THR A 144 23.06 30.23 17.57
N GLY A 145 22.81 30.92 18.69
CA GLY A 145 22.44 30.30 19.97
C GLY A 145 23.47 29.35 20.58
N ILE A 146 24.61 29.12 19.93
CA ILE A 146 25.66 28.23 20.43
C ILE A 146 26.16 28.72 21.79
N GLY A 147 26.20 27.80 22.75
CA GLY A 147 26.63 28.07 24.12
C GLY A 147 25.53 28.53 25.07
N LYS A 148 24.31 28.86 24.60
CA LYS A 148 23.17 29.21 25.47
C LYS A 148 22.82 28.05 26.39
N LYS A 149 22.42 28.35 27.63
CA LYS A 149 22.19 27.33 28.67
C LYS A 149 20.85 26.61 28.42
N VAL A 150 20.89 25.28 28.46
CA VAL A 150 19.70 24.42 28.37
C VAL A 150 19.61 23.59 29.65
N VAL A 151 18.42 23.53 30.24
CA VAL A 151 18.15 22.67 31.39
C VAL A 151 17.07 21.67 31.01
N ILE A 152 17.34 20.39 31.25
CA ILE A 152 16.41 19.29 30.98
C ILE A 152 15.97 18.72 32.33
N TYR A 153 14.69 18.83 32.62
CA TYR A 153 14.06 18.23 33.80
C TYR A 153 13.36 16.95 33.41
N LEU A 154 13.45 15.93 34.26
CA LEU A 154 12.54 14.80 34.19
C LEU A 154 11.18 15.25 34.73
N HIS A 155 10.19 15.38 33.85
CA HIS A 155 8.85 15.79 34.26
C HIS A 155 8.07 14.61 34.86
N GLU A 156 7.95 13.54 34.08
CA GLU A 156 7.24 12.33 34.50
C GLU A 156 7.88 11.08 33.88
N LYS A 157 8.04 10.04 34.70
CA LYS A 157 8.71 8.79 34.30
C LYS A 157 7.81 7.95 33.42
N GLY A 158 8.31 7.57 32.25
CA GLY A 158 7.66 6.58 31.38
C GLY A 158 6.30 7.00 30.80
N THR A 159 5.90 8.27 30.85
CA THR A 159 4.62 8.78 30.31
C THR A 159 4.38 8.35 28.87
N TYR A 160 5.45 8.33 28.07
CA TYR A 160 5.43 7.97 26.65
C TYR A 160 5.93 6.54 26.39
N LYS A 161 6.19 5.74 27.43
CA LYS A 161 6.78 4.41 27.28
C LYS A 161 5.89 3.46 26.48
N GLU A 162 4.60 3.40 26.80
CA GLU A 162 3.65 2.53 26.08
C GLU A 162 3.53 2.97 24.61
N GLN A 163 3.45 4.29 24.34
CA GLN A 163 3.46 4.83 22.98
C GLN A 163 4.74 4.49 22.24
N TYR A 164 5.90 4.59 22.90
CA TYR A 164 7.19 4.24 22.33
C TYR A 164 7.28 2.76 21.97
N GLU A 165 6.86 1.86 22.87
CA GLU A 165 6.85 0.41 22.66
C GLU A 165 5.90 0.02 21.51
N LEU A 166 4.72 0.66 21.43
CA LEU A 166 3.78 0.48 20.31
C LEU A 166 4.36 0.92 18.97
N ARG A 167 5.30 1.88 18.98
CA ARG A 167 5.98 2.41 17.79
C ARG A 167 7.26 1.67 17.43
N ASN A 168 7.88 1.01 18.40
CA ASN A 168 9.12 0.27 18.27
C ASN A 168 8.91 -1.22 18.59
N PRO A 169 8.12 -1.93 17.78
CA PRO A 169 7.84 -3.32 18.04
C PRO A 169 9.10 -4.17 17.94
N GLU A 170 9.30 -5.02 18.94
CA GLU A 170 10.42 -5.96 18.95
C GLU A 170 10.13 -7.16 18.05
N ARG A 171 11.14 -7.54 17.26
CA ARG A 171 11.15 -8.76 16.45
C ARG A 171 12.30 -9.65 16.88
N THR A 172 12.17 -10.94 16.63
CA THR A 172 13.27 -11.91 16.72
C THR A 172 13.95 -12.09 15.36
N ASN A 173 15.26 -12.29 15.36
CA ASN A 173 16.01 -12.71 14.16
C ASN A 173 16.32 -14.21 14.19
N GLU A 174 15.76 -14.96 15.12
CA GLU A 174 15.87 -16.42 15.17
C GLU A 174 14.81 -17.05 14.28
N ARG A 175 15.23 -17.92 13.38
CA ARG A 175 14.31 -18.57 12.45
C ARG A 175 13.26 -19.45 13.16
N ASP A 176 13.65 -20.16 14.21
CA ASP A 176 12.79 -21.14 14.89
C ASP A 176 11.55 -20.51 15.56
N ASP A 177 11.56 -19.20 15.78
CA ASP A 177 10.41 -18.45 16.30
C ASP A 177 9.29 -18.27 15.26
N TYR A 178 9.55 -18.63 13.99
CA TYR A 178 8.61 -18.45 12.89
C TYR A 178 8.08 -19.78 12.36
N SER A 179 6.75 -19.87 12.24
CA SER A 179 6.07 -21.08 11.76
C SER A 179 6.40 -21.52 10.32
N SER A 180 7.08 -20.71 9.50
CA SER A 180 7.55 -21.08 8.17
C SER A 180 8.63 -20.13 7.62
N ASP A 181 9.41 -20.62 6.65
CA ASP A 181 10.43 -19.82 5.91
C ASP A 181 9.80 -18.59 5.26
N LYS A 182 8.61 -18.74 4.67
CA LYS A 182 7.88 -17.64 4.02
C LYS A 182 7.55 -16.52 5.01
N LYS A 183 7.10 -16.85 6.22
CA LYS A 183 6.85 -15.84 7.26
C LYS A 183 8.13 -15.19 7.76
N TYR A 184 9.17 -15.99 7.96
CA TYR A 184 10.49 -15.48 8.38
C TYR A 184 11.09 -14.54 7.33
N ALA A 185 11.05 -14.90 6.04
CA ALA A 185 11.52 -14.05 4.94
C ALA A 185 10.55 -12.91 4.57
N ASN A 186 9.40 -12.80 5.26
CA ASN A 186 8.28 -11.93 4.89
C ASN A 186 7.86 -12.07 3.41
N PHE A 187 8.11 -13.23 2.79
CA PHE A 187 7.93 -13.50 1.38
C PHE A 187 6.50 -13.95 1.09
N ARG A 188 5.77 -13.21 0.25
CA ARG A 188 4.39 -13.53 -0.15
C ARG A 188 4.01 -12.92 -1.50
N ASN A 189 3.00 -13.52 -2.13
CA ASN A 189 2.28 -12.89 -3.24
C ASN A 189 1.48 -11.68 -2.74
N VAL A 190 1.41 -10.67 -3.58
CA VAL A 190 0.50 -9.53 -3.47
C VAL A 190 -0.62 -9.76 -4.48
N THR A 191 -1.83 -10.02 -4.01
CA THR A 191 -2.96 -10.49 -4.86
C THR A 191 -4.25 -9.70 -4.65
N VAL A 192 -4.16 -8.49 -4.10
CA VAL A 192 -5.34 -7.66 -3.85
C VAL A 192 -5.66 -6.78 -5.06
N GLY A 193 -6.89 -6.26 -5.12
CA GLY A 193 -7.38 -5.60 -6.33
C GLY A 193 -7.50 -6.61 -7.48
N THR A 194 -7.03 -6.22 -8.67
CA THR A 194 -6.99 -7.10 -9.86
C THR A 194 -5.60 -7.71 -10.13
N ILE A 195 -4.70 -7.69 -9.15
CA ILE A 195 -3.38 -8.32 -9.29
C ILE A 195 -3.52 -9.84 -9.31
N GLY A 196 -3.00 -10.48 -10.37
CA GLY A 196 -3.04 -11.93 -10.52
C GLY A 196 -2.11 -12.68 -9.59
N GLU A 197 -2.44 -13.95 -9.34
CA GLU A 197 -1.60 -14.84 -8.54
C GLU A 197 -0.24 -15.07 -9.21
N ASP A 198 0.80 -15.22 -8.39
CA ASP A 198 2.17 -15.52 -8.82
C ASP A 198 2.81 -14.46 -9.75
N ILE A 199 2.27 -13.24 -9.80
CA ILE A 199 2.81 -12.14 -10.63
C ILE A 199 3.66 -11.16 -9.82
N LEU A 200 3.21 -10.76 -8.63
CA LEU A 200 3.87 -9.75 -7.80
C LEU A 200 4.14 -10.31 -6.41
N TYR A 201 5.40 -10.28 -5.99
CA TYR A 201 5.85 -10.71 -4.68
C TYR A 201 6.46 -9.55 -3.90
N ARG A 202 6.35 -9.62 -2.58
CA ARG A 202 7.11 -8.77 -1.64
C ARG A 202 7.87 -9.61 -0.63
N SER A 203 9.03 -9.14 -0.18
CA SER A 203 9.88 -9.85 0.78
C SER A 203 10.88 -8.96 1.53
N SER A 204 11.48 -9.51 2.59
CA SER A 204 12.76 -9.01 3.14
C SER A 204 13.87 -9.09 2.09
N SER A 205 14.99 -8.40 2.30
CA SER A 205 16.08 -8.41 1.32
C SER A 205 16.64 -9.82 1.08
N PRO A 206 16.73 -10.29 -0.18
CA PRO A 206 17.32 -11.58 -0.53
C PRO A 206 18.85 -11.54 -0.66
N ILE A 207 19.49 -10.40 -0.38
CA ILE A 207 20.94 -10.20 -0.49
C ILE A 207 21.56 -9.56 0.76
N ASN A 208 20.80 -8.75 1.51
CA ASN A 208 21.27 -8.09 2.72
C ASN A 208 20.88 -8.91 3.95
N ASP A 209 21.86 -9.62 4.53
CA ASP A 209 21.63 -10.57 5.61
C ASP A 209 21.74 -9.99 7.03
N VAL A 210 21.62 -8.67 7.21
CA VAL A 210 21.70 -8.04 8.55
C VAL A 210 20.65 -8.56 9.55
N MET A 211 19.62 -9.26 9.09
CA MET A 211 18.58 -9.89 9.92
C MET A 211 18.56 -11.43 9.84
N ASN A 212 19.58 -12.07 9.25
CA ASN A 212 19.66 -13.52 9.02
C ASN A 212 18.53 -14.12 8.16
N ARG A 213 17.96 -13.34 7.24
CA ARG A 213 16.78 -13.70 6.43
C ARG A 213 17.07 -13.87 4.94
N ALA A 214 18.26 -13.45 4.48
CA ALA A 214 18.53 -13.29 3.05
C ALA A 214 18.43 -14.63 2.30
N ASP A 215 19.00 -15.69 2.84
CA ASP A 215 18.97 -17.03 2.23
C ASP A 215 17.53 -17.56 2.07
N TYR A 216 16.68 -17.33 3.06
CA TYR A 216 15.28 -17.74 3.01
C TYR A 216 14.48 -16.94 1.98
N ALA A 217 14.71 -15.63 1.89
CA ALA A 217 14.09 -14.79 0.85
C ALA A 217 14.60 -15.17 -0.55
N ALA A 218 15.89 -15.47 -0.69
CA ALA A 218 16.52 -15.91 -1.92
C ALA A 218 15.94 -17.22 -2.44
N GLU A 219 15.81 -18.23 -1.56
CA GLU A 219 15.21 -19.53 -1.91
C GLU A 219 13.77 -19.34 -2.43
N LYS A 220 12.96 -18.54 -1.73
CA LYS A 220 11.55 -18.31 -2.13
C LYS A 220 11.41 -17.48 -3.40
N MET A 221 12.32 -16.54 -3.63
CA MET A 221 12.43 -15.80 -4.88
C MET A 221 12.73 -16.73 -6.07
N GLU A 222 13.67 -17.66 -5.91
CA GLU A 222 14.02 -18.64 -6.96
C GLU A 222 12.88 -19.65 -7.20
N GLU A 223 12.26 -20.18 -6.14
CA GLU A 223 11.08 -21.06 -6.22
C GLU A 223 9.91 -20.40 -6.96
N ALA A 224 9.69 -19.10 -6.72
CA ALA A 224 8.65 -18.31 -7.37
C ALA A 224 8.98 -17.96 -8.83
N GLY A 225 10.21 -18.25 -9.30
CA GLY A 225 10.63 -17.95 -10.66
C GLY A 225 10.66 -16.46 -10.97
N VAL A 226 11.01 -15.62 -9.99
CA VAL A 226 11.08 -14.16 -10.14
C VAL A 226 12.01 -13.78 -11.29
N LYS A 227 11.52 -12.93 -12.19
CA LYS A 227 12.27 -12.49 -13.38
C LYS A 227 12.74 -11.05 -13.31
N ALA A 228 12.16 -10.23 -12.45
CA ALA A 228 12.52 -8.83 -12.30
C ALA A 228 12.46 -8.39 -10.83
N VAL A 229 13.44 -7.62 -10.36
CA VAL A 229 13.53 -7.19 -8.97
C VAL A 229 13.56 -5.67 -8.85
N ILE A 230 12.75 -5.16 -7.94
CA ILE A 230 12.73 -3.77 -7.53
C ILE A 230 13.37 -3.69 -6.14
N ASN A 231 14.64 -3.31 -6.10
CA ASN A 231 15.38 -3.05 -4.88
C ASN A 231 15.24 -1.58 -4.49
N LEU A 232 14.41 -1.32 -3.49
CA LEU A 232 14.11 0.03 -3.02
C LEU A 232 15.15 0.58 -2.04
N SER A 233 16.02 -0.26 -1.45
CA SER A 233 16.84 0.13 -0.30
C SER A 233 18.32 0.33 -0.56
N ASP A 234 18.85 -0.29 -1.60
CA ASP A 234 20.30 -0.33 -1.82
C ASP A 234 20.67 0.44 -3.09
N SER A 235 21.78 1.18 -3.04
CA SER A 235 22.48 1.61 -4.25
C SER A 235 23.16 0.43 -4.93
N GLU A 236 23.47 0.56 -6.22
CA GLU A 236 24.21 -0.47 -6.97
C GLU A 236 25.49 -0.93 -6.27
N LYS A 237 26.22 -0.01 -5.64
CA LYS A 237 27.44 -0.33 -4.90
C LYS A 237 27.17 -1.25 -3.71
N LYS A 238 26.12 -0.97 -2.93
CA LYS A 238 25.70 -1.81 -1.80
C LYS A 238 25.16 -3.15 -2.31
N ALA A 239 24.31 -3.14 -3.33
CA ALA A 239 23.74 -4.34 -3.92
C ALA A 239 24.83 -5.29 -4.43
N LYS A 240 25.82 -4.81 -5.19
CA LYS A 240 26.97 -5.63 -5.63
C LYS A 240 27.70 -6.29 -4.47
N LYS A 241 28.02 -5.51 -3.44
CA LYS A 241 28.66 -6.03 -2.23
C LYS A 241 27.81 -7.13 -1.56
N TYR A 242 26.51 -6.88 -1.38
CA TYR A 242 25.60 -7.84 -0.75
C TYR A 242 25.37 -9.10 -1.58
N ILE A 243 25.35 -9.00 -2.91
CA ILE A 243 25.30 -10.17 -3.82
C ILE A 243 26.56 -11.03 -3.63
N GLU A 244 27.74 -10.42 -3.56
CA GLU A 244 29.00 -11.12 -3.32
C GLU A 244 29.05 -11.79 -1.93
N GLU A 245 28.60 -11.07 -0.89
CA GLU A 245 28.61 -11.55 0.50
C GLU A 245 27.58 -12.65 0.75
N SER A 246 26.36 -12.51 0.23
CA SER A 246 25.30 -13.54 0.35
C SER A 246 25.56 -14.77 -0.51
N GLY A 247 26.29 -14.62 -1.63
CA GLY A 247 26.47 -15.70 -2.60
C GLY A 247 25.19 -16.06 -3.36
N ASN A 248 24.16 -15.20 -3.33
CA ASN A 248 22.90 -15.40 -4.04
C ASN A 248 23.10 -15.29 -5.57
N LYS A 249 23.39 -16.42 -6.20
CA LYS A 249 23.65 -16.52 -7.65
C LYS A 249 22.42 -16.19 -8.50
N TYR A 250 21.22 -16.50 -8.02
CA TYR A 250 19.99 -16.24 -8.78
C TYR A 250 19.74 -14.73 -8.91
N TYR A 251 19.82 -14.01 -7.79
CA TYR A 251 19.75 -12.55 -7.80
C TYR A 251 20.90 -11.93 -8.60
N GLY A 252 22.13 -12.40 -8.40
CA GLY A 252 23.30 -11.92 -9.15
C GLY A 252 23.12 -12.07 -10.67
N LYS A 253 22.57 -13.19 -11.14
CA LYS A 253 22.24 -13.40 -12.55
C LYS A 253 21.23 -12.37 -13.06
N LEU A 254 20.13 -12.15 -12.34
CA LEU A 254 19.14 -11.14 -12.73
C LEU A 254 19.76 -9.74 -12.75
N TYR A 255 20.64 -9.44 -11.80
CA TYR A 255 21.35 -8.17 -11.73
C TYR A 255 22.24 -7.96 -12.97
N ASP A 256 23.03 -8.96 -13.34
CA ASP A 256 23.90 -8.91 -14.52
C ASP A 256 23.13 -8.82 -15.85
N GLU A 257 21.93 -9.40 -15.91
CA GLU A 257 21.03 -9.35 -17.07
C GLU A 257 20.24 -8.02 -17.17
N GLY A 258 20.42 -7.09 -16.23
CA GLY A 258 19.68 -5.83 -16.18
C GLY A 258 18.25 -5.96 -15.66
N ASN A 259 17.91 -7.11 -15.07
CA ASN A 259 16.59 -7.41 -14.50
C ASN A 259 16.47 -7.00 -13.01
N VAL A 260 17.33 -6.11 -12.52
CA VAL A 260 17.26 -5.54 -11.16
C VAL A 260 17.45 -4.03 -11.23
N ILE A 261 16.52 -3.27 -10.64
CA ILE A 261 16.70 -1.84 -10.40
C ILE A 261 17.06 -1.59 -8.93
N CYS A 262 18.09 -0.76 -8.70
CA CYS A 262 18.58 -0.38 -7.36
C CYS A 262 18.34 1.13 -7.16
N LEU A 263 17.51 1.49 -6.17
CA LEU A 263 17.00 2.86 -6.02
C LEU A 263 17.55 3.64 -4.83
N ASP A 264 18.18 2.98 -3.83
CA ASP A 264 18.75 3.60 -2.62
C ASP A 264 17.81 4.60 -1.91
N LEU A 265 16.50 4.35 -1.90
CA LEU A 265 15.51 5.31 -1.39
C LEU A 265 15.60 5.48 0.13
N SER A 266 15.45 6.72 0.57
CA SER A 266 15.32 7.10 1.98
C SER A 266 13.97 6.67 2.57
N TYR A 267 13.72 7.02 3.84
CA TYR A 267 12.43 6.83 4.51
C TYR A 267 11.50 8.04 4.39
N ASP A 268 11.95 9.11 3.73
CA ASP A 268 11.16 10.31 3.53
C ASP A 268 10.28 10.13 2.28
N PHE A 269 9.04 9.69 2.51
CA PHE A 269 8.11 9.36 1.43
C PHE A 269 7.56 10.58 0.69
N ASP A 270 7.64 11.76 1.31
CA ASP A 270 7.19 13.01 0.72
C ASP A 270 8.28 13.64 -0.17
N SER A 271 9.56 13.34 0.07
CA SER A 271 10.65 13.89 -0.73
C SER A 271 10.51 13.62 -2.24
N ASP A 272 10.84 14.63 -3.04
CA ASP A 272 10.92 14.52 -4.52
C ASP A 272 11.77 13.31 -4.95
N GLU A 273 12.89 13.06 -4.27
CA GLU A 273 13.78 11.93 -4.56
C GLU A 273 13.06 10.58 -4.41
N PHE A 274 12.30 10.42 -3.33
CA PHE A 274 11.53 9.20 -3.09
C PHE A 274 10.45 9.03 -4.14
N GLN A 275 9.63 10.05 -4.37
CA GLN A 275 8.52 9.99 -5.31
C GLN A 275 8.99 9.74 -6.75
N GLU A 276 10.05 10.43 -7.20
CA GLU A 276 10.67 10.16 -8.50
C GLU A 276 11.26 8.74 -8.57
N GLY A 277 11.82 8.25 -7.47
CA GLY A 277 12.32 6.89 -7.32
C GLY A 277 11.23 5.84 -7.53
N ILE A 278 10.05 6.06 -6.96
CA ILE A 278 8.88 5.21 -7.18
C ILE A 278 8.43 5.28 -8.64
N GLY A 279 8.43 6.47 -9.27
CA GLY A 279 8.18 6.61 -10.70
C GLY A 279 9.15 5.76 -11.56
N LYS A 280 10.45 5.76 -11.22
CA LYS A 280 11.47 4.91 -11.88
C LYS A 280 11.19 3.42 -11.68
N ALA A 281 10.74 3.00 -10.50
CA ALA A 281 10.36 1.61 -10.23
C ALA A 281 9.23 1.14 -11.16
N VAL A 282 8.19 1.96 -11.35
CA VAL A 282 7.04 1.62 -12.21
C VAL A 282 7.44 1.60 -13.69
N LYS A 283 8.29 2.53 -14.15
CA LYS A 283 8.85 2.49 -15.51
C LYS A 283 9.71 1.24 -15.77
N PHE A 284 10.46 0.81 -14.77
CA PHE A 284 11.19 -0.45 -14.83
C PHE A 284 10.24 -1.63 -15.00
N MET A 285 9.15 -1.67 -14.22
CA MET A 285 8.07 -2.66 -14.38
C MET A 285 7.33 -2.56 -15.72
N ALA A 286 7.30 -1.41 -16.39
CA ALA A 286 6.73 -1.23 -17.73
C ALA A 286 7.67 -1.72 -18.87
N SER A 287 8.96 -1.89 -18.57
CA SER A 287 9.97 -2.38 -19.52
C SER A 287 10.36 -3.85 -19.32
N HIS A 288 10.28 -4.41 -18.11
CA HIS A 288 10.72 -5.78 -17.79
C HIS A 288 9.55 -6.72 -17.50
N GLU A 289 9.62 -7.99 -17.89
CA GLU A 289 8.56 -8.98 -17.62
C GLU A 289 8.72 -9.61 -16.22
N GLY A 290 7.58 -9.91 -15.57
CA GLY A 290 7.54 -10.61 -14.29
C GLY A 290 7.58 -12.14 -14.39
N PRO A 291 7.48 -12.86 -13.24
CA PRO A 291 7.07 -12.34 -11.93
C PRO A 291 8.04 -11.34 -11.29
N TYR A 292 7.50 -10.38 -10.54
CA TYR A 292 8.26 -9.30 -9.92
C TYR A 292 8.49 -9.57 -8.43
N LEU A 293 9.66 -9.18 -7.92
CA LEU A 293 9.91 -9.07 -6.48
C LEU A 293 10.16 -7.62 -6.09
N VAL A 294 9.39 -7.09 -5.15
CA VAL A 294 9.65 -5.80 -4.51
C VAL A 294 10.25 -6.06 -3.13
N HIS A 295 11.40 -5.44 -2.84
CA HIS A 295 12.00 -5.54 -1.50
C HIS A 295 12.67 -4.23 -1.07
N CYS A 296 12.82 -4.10 0.24
CA CYS A 296 13.73 -3.19 0.91
C CYS A 296 14.55 -4.05 1.89
N THR A 297 14.92 -3.54 3.06
CA THR A 297 15.55 -4.37 4.10
C THR A 297 14.54 -5.37 4.69
N GLU A 298 13.41 -4.88 5.21
CA GLU A 298 12.37 -5.71 5.87
C GLU A 298 11.25 -6.16 4.93
N GLY A 299 11.12 -5.52 3.75
CA GLY A 299 9.91 -5.65 2.96
C GLY A 299 8.69 -5.01 3.63
N LYS A 300 8.88 -4.04 4.54
CA LYS A 300 7.83 -3.38 5.34
C LYS A 300 7.45 -2.02 4.79
N ASP A 301 8.29 -1.00 4.96
CA ASP A 301 7.89 0.39 4.76
C ASP A 301 8.00 0.83 3.30
N ARG A 302 9.21 1.00 2.76
CA ARG A 302 9.44 1.33 1.34
C ARG A 302 8.74 0.35 0.39
N THR A 303 8.88 -0.94 0.67
CA THR A 303 8.15 -2.01 -0.05
C THR A 303 6.64 -1.89 0.13
N GLY A 304 6.18 -1.56 1.34
CA GLY A 304 4.76 -1.35 1.61
C GLY A 304 4.18 -0.19 0.84
N PHE A 305 4.94 0.90 0.69
CA PHE A 305 4.56 2.04 -0.13
C PHE A 305 4.34 1.63 -1.58
N LEU A 306 5.35 1.03 -2.24
CA LEU A 306 5.21 0.63 -3.64
C LEU A 306 4.10 -0.42 -3.82
N CYS A 307 3.98 -1.39 -2.91
CA CYS A 307 2.88 -2.35 -2.95
C CYS A 307 1.53 -1.64 -2.82
N ALA A 308 1.32 -0.78 -1.82
CA ALA A 308 0.06 -0.04 -1.65
C ALA A 308 -0.28 0.83 -2.87
N LEU A 309 0.71 1.47 -3.50
CA LEU A 309 0.52 2.24 -4.73
C LEU A 309 0.08 1.35 -5.90
N LEU A 310 0.71 0.18 -6.09
CA LEU A 310 0.34 -0.77 -7.14
C LEU A 310 -1.02 -1.42 -6.88
N GLU A 311 -1.33 -1.76 -5.63
CA GLU A 311 -2.63 -2.26 -5.21
C GLU A 311 -3.73 -1.22 -5.46
N SER A 312 -3.48 0.05 -5.11
CA SER A 312 -4.34 1.20 -5.42
C SER A 312 -4.57 1.34 -6.92
N LEU A 313 -3.48 1.29 -7.71
CA LEU A 313 -3.53 1.32 -9.17
C LEU A 313 -4.39 0.17 -9.73
N MET A 314 -4.35 -1.00 -9.10
CA MET A 314 -5.13 -2.18 -9.48
C MET A 314 -6.52 -2.24 -8.80
N GLY A 315 -6.96 -1.12 -8.21
CA GLY A 315 -8.33 -0.96 -7.69
C GLY A 315 -8.62 -1.67 -6.38
N ALA A 316 -7.58 -2.00 -5.59
CA ALA A 316 -7.75 -2.56 -4.26
C ALA A 316 -8.51 -1.58 -3.34
N SER A 317 -9.37 -2.12 -2.47
CA SER A 317 -9.99 -1.33 -1.41
C SER A 317 -8.99 -1.04 -0.29
N VAL A 318 -9.23 0.05 0.46
CA VAL A 318 -8.45 0.39 1.67
C VAL A 318 -8.32 -0.81 2.62
N SER A 319 -9.39 -1.61 2.79
CA SER A 319 -9.35 -2.80 3.65
C SER A 319 -8.44 -3.90 3.13
N GLU A 320 -8.39 -4.10 1.81
CA GLU A 320 -7.52 -5.11 1.19
C GLU A 320 -6.05 -4.69 1.30
N MET A 321 -5.73 -3.44 0.94
CA MET A 321 -4.39 -2.88 1.08
C MET A 321 -3.91 -2.91 2.54
N THR A 322 -4.81 -2.55 3.47
CA THR A 322 -4.54 -2.67 4.90
C THR A 322 -4.20 -4.11 5.29
N SER A 323 -4.94 -5.08 4.77
CA SER A 323 -4.72 -6.48 5.08
C SER A 323 -3.37 -6.98 4.56
N ASP A 324 -2.97 -6.61 3.33
CA ASP A 324 -1.65 -6.97 2.81
C ASP A 324 -0.53 -6.32 3.64
N TYR A 325 -0.59 -5.01 3.88
CA TYR A 325 0.43 -4.30 4.64
C TYR A 325 0.58 -4.88 6.06
N MET A 326 -0.55 -5.09 6.75
CA MET A 326 -0.57 -5.62 8.12
C MET A 326 -0.11 -7.08 8.20
N GLN A 327 -0.07 -7.83 7.10
CA GLN A 327 0.53 -9.16 7.08
C GLN A 327 2.02 -9.12 7.43
N THR A 328 2.72 -8.03 7.12
CA THR A 328 4.12 -7.84 7.54
C THR A 328 4.24 -7.83 9.06
N TYR A 329 3.29 -7.22 9.77
CA TYR A 329 3.33 -7.16 11.24
C TYR A 329 3.00 -8.50 11.90
N LYS A 330 2.07 -9.25 11.31
CA LYS A 330 1.80 -10.64 11.71
C LYS A 330 3.02 -11.53 11.50
N ASN A 331 3.75 -11.31 10.40
CA ASN A 331 4.95 -12.07 10.10
C ASN A 331 6.05 -11.71 11.09
N TYR A 332 6.49 -10.44 11.13
CA TYR A 332 7.66 -9.99 11.89
C TYR A 332 7.50 -10.00 13.41
N TYR A 333 6.35 -9.53 13.88
CA TYR A 333 6.13 -9.18 15.29
C TYR A 333 5.10 -10.11 15.96
N HIS A 334 4.64 -11.15 15.26
CA HIS A 334 3.69 -12.14 15.76
C HIS A 334 2.36 -11.53 16.27
N TYR A 335 2.00 -10.36 15.75
CA TYR A 335 0.79 -9.66 16.18
C TYR A 335 -0.47 -10.50 15.95
N ASP A 336 -1.28 -10.64 17.00
CA ASP A 336 -2.64 -11.10 16.88
C ASP A 336 -3.51 -9.99 16.26
N SER A 337 -4.49 -10.34 15.44
CA SER A 337 -5.38 -9.34 14.81
C SER A 337 -6.23 -8.57 15.84
N ASP A 338 -6.43 -9.15 17.02
CA ASP A 338 -7.18 -8.54 18.12
C ASP A 338 -6.29 -7.79 19.12
N SER A 339 -4.96 -7.84 18.96
CA SER A 339 -4.00 -7.13 19.82
C SER A 339 -4.13 -5.61 19.69
N ASP A 340 -3.80 -4.89 20.76
CA ASP A 340 -3.90 -3.43 20.77
C ASP A 340 -2.79 -2.81 19.92
N GLU A 341 -1.65 -3.47 19.82
CA GLU A 341 -0.55 -3.20 18.91
C GLU A 341 -1.01 -3.27 17.45
N PHE A 342 -1.70 -4.34 17.05
CA PHE A 342 -2.21 -4.48 15.68
C PHE A 342 -3.23 -3.39 15.33
N LYS A 343 -4.14 -3.06 16.26
CA LYS A 343 -5.12 -1.97 16.09
C LYS A 343 -4.44 -0.61 15.99
N TYR A 344 -3.43 -0.36 16.83
CA TYR A 344 -2.66 0.88 16.82
C TYR A 344 -1.89 1.03 15.50
N THR A 345 -1.16 0.00 15.07
CA THR A 345 -0.40 0.04 13.83
C THR A 345 -1.30 0.27 12.62
N LYS A 346 -2.42 -0.45 12.54
CA LYS A 346 -3.43 -0.27 11.49
C LYS A 346 -3.96 1.16 11.44
N LYS A 347 -4.11 1.81 12.60
CA LYS A 347 -4.67 3.16 12.70
C LYS A 347 -3.65 4.25 12.37
N ASN A 348 -2.37 4.07 12.68
CA ASN A 348 -1.38 5.16 12.64
C ASN A 348 -0.36 5.02 11.50
N TYR A 349 0.34 3.88 11.37
CA TYR A 349 1.42 3.72 10.38
C TYR A 349 0.94 3.60 8.93
N LEU A 350 -0.15 2.87 8.73
CA LEU A 350 -0.70 2.69 7.39
C LEU A 350 -1.29 3.98 6.81
N ARG A 351 -1.71 4.89 7.68
CA ARG A 351 -2.34 6.14 7.25
C ARG A 351 -1.35 7.08 6.60
N GLU A 352 -0.08 7.08 7.01
CA GLU A 352 0.96 7.94 6.40
C GLU A 352 1.20 7.52 4.96
N ILE A 353 1.52 6.25 4.70
CA ILE A 353 1.67 5.72 3.33
C ILE A 353 0.46 6.06 2.44
N PHE A 354 -0.76 5.89 2.96
CA PHE A 354 -1.97 6.21 2.20
C PHE A 354 -2.17 7.70 1.96
N ARG A 355 -1.74 8.56 2.88
CA ARG A 355 -1.81 10.01 2.71
C ARG A 355 -0.82 10.49 1.67
N ASP A 356 0.39 9.98 1.73
CA ASP A 356 1.47 10.31 0.79
C ASP A 356 1.10 9.85 -0.64
N ILE A 357 0.50 8.67 -0.79
CA ILE A 357 -0.04 8.21 -2.09
C ILE A 357 -1.17 9.13 -2.59
N ALA A 358 -2.01 9.61 -1.68
CA ALA A 358 -3.20 10.41 -2.00
C ALA A 358 -2.95 11.91 -2.11
N ASP A 359 -1.76 12.39 -1.71
CA ASP A 359 -1.43 13.81 -1.57
C ASP A 359 -2.51 14.57 -0.77
N VAL A 360 -2.81 14.06 0.44
CA VAL A 360 -3.81 14.65 1.33
C VAL A 360 -3.23 14.96 2.72
N ASP A 361 -3.71 16.05 3.33
CA ASP A 361 -3.27 16.51 4.64
C ASP A 361 -3.37 15.41 5.72
N THR A 362 -2.50 15.49 6.73
CA THR A 362 -2.40 14.56 7.88
C THR A 362 -3.72 14.34 8.63
N ASN A 363 -4.69 15.23 8.51
CA ASN A 363 -6.00 15.13 9.17
C ASN A 363 -7.13 14.65 8.25
N SER A 364 -6.85 14.34 6.99
CA SER A 364 -7.85 13.93 6.00
C SER A 364 -8.43 12.55 6.31
N GLU A 365 -9.75 12.41 6.13
CA GLU A 365 -10.45 11.14 6.23
C GLU A 365 -10.23 10.30 4.96
N LEU A 366 -9.50 9.20 5.10
CA LEU A 366 -9.11 8.34 3.98
C LEU A 366 -10.27 7.53 3.39
N SER A 367 -11.41 7.44 4.07
CA SER A 367 -12.56 6.64 3.61
C SER A 367 -13.21 7.19 2.33
N ASP A 368 -13.01 8.48 2.06
CA ASP A 368 -13.63 9.18 0.92
C ASP A 368 -12.65 9.34 -0.26
N VAL A 369 -11.40 8.93 -0.10
CA VAL A 369 -10.35 9.03 -1.13
C VAL A 369 -10.54 7.94 -2.19
N ASP A 370 -10.46 8.34 -3.46
CA ASP A 370 -10.34 7.39 -4.57
C ASP A 370 -8.86 7.04 -4.79
N PHE A 371 -8.41 5.98 -4.12
CA PHE A 371 -7.01 5.56 -4.16
C PHE A 371 -6.50 5.18 -5.55
N HIS A 372 -7.37 4.74 -6.45
CA HIS A 372 -6.95 4.48 -7.83
C HIS A 372 -6.60 5.77 -8.57
N ASP A 373 -7.45 6.79 -8.42
CA ASP A 373 -7.23 8.11 -9.04
C ASP A 373 -6.02 8.82 -8.41
N ALA A 374 -5.85 8.68 -7.09
CA ALA A 374 -4.64 9.07 -6.39
C ALA A 374 -3.39 8.40 -6.96
N ALA A 375 -3.40 7.07 -7.14
CA ALA A 375 -2.26 6.35 -7.71
C ALA A 375 -1.96 6.79 -9.15
N LEU A 376 -2.97 7.00 -9.99
CA LEU A 376 -2.79 7.54 -11.34
C LEU A 376 -2.17 8.95 -11.31
N THR A 377 -2.64 9.80 -10.40
CA THR A 377 -2.14 11.17 -10.22
C THR A 377 -0.68 11.14 -9.75
N PHE A 378 -0.38 10.38 -8.70
CA PHE A 378 0.98 10.18 -8.19
C PHE A 378 1.94 9.77 -9.31
N LEU A 379 1.58 8.76 -10.10
CA LEU A 379 2.43 8.26 -11.18
C LEU A 379 2.65 9.28 -12.30
N ARG A 380 1.61 10.02 -12.69
CA ARG A 380 1.70 11.07 -13.72
C ARG A 380 2.56 12.25 -13.26
N THR A 381 2.39 12.70 -12.02
CA THR A 381 3.23 13.72 -11.40
C THR A 381 4.70 13.29 -11.41
N ASN A 382 4.96 12.01 -11.15
CA ASN A 382 6.29 11.40 -11.17
C ASN A 382 6.73 10.90 -12.55
N CYS A 383 6.26 11.58 -13.59
CA CYS A 383 6.65 11.42 -15.00
C CYS A 383 6.43 10.04 -15.60
N VAL A 384 5.56 9.19 -15.05
CA VAL A 384 5.16 7.92 -15.67
C VAL A 384 4.05 8.21 -16.68
N SER A 385 4.26 7.82 -17.93
CA SER A 385 3.28 8.03 -19.00
C SER A 385 2.08 7.10 -18.90
N ASP A 386 0.95 7.48 -19.47
CA ASP A 386 -0.25 6.62 -19.50
C ASP A 386 0.03 5.27 -20.19
N ASP A 387 0.89 5.23 -21.21
CA ASP A 387 1.29 3.98 -21.89
C ASP A 387 2.08 3.05 -20.95
N GLU A 388 3.01 3.60 -20.15
CA GLU A 388 3.76 2.84 -19.15
C GLU A 388 2.84 2.34 -18.03
N ILE A 389 1.93 3.19 -17.54
CA ILE A 389 0.92 2.82 -16.53
C ILE A 389 0.05 1.67 -17.04
N ASN A 390 -0.52 1.79 -18.25
CA ASN A 390 -1.36 0.76 -18.85
C ASN A 390 -0.61 -0.56 -19.02
N LYS A 391 0.67 -0.51 -19.38
CA LYS A 391 1.50 -1.70 -19.52
C LYS A 391 1.78 -2.39 -18.18
N VAL A 392 1.96 -1.63 -17.10
CA VAL A 392 2.07 -2.20 -15.74
C VAL A 392 0.74 -2.83 -15.32
N ILE A 393 -0.40 -2.17 -15.56
CA ILE A 393 -1.73 -2.75 -15.30
C ILE A 393 -1.89 -4.09 -16.04
N GLU A 394 -1.58 -4.15 -17.34
CA GLU A 394 -1.66 -5.38 -18.13
C GLU A 394 -0.74 -6.49 -17.59
N ARG A 395 0.47 -6.13 -17.19
CA ARG A 395 1.46 -7.08 -16.65
C ARG A 395 1.08 -7.63 -15.28
N LEU A 396 0.41 -6.83 -14.45
CA LEU A 396 -0.04 -7.22 -13.12
C LEU A 396 -1.38 -7.95 -13.13
N SER A 397 -2.20 -7.78 -14.18
CA SER A 397 -3.51 -8.40 -14.29
C SER A 397 -3.43 -9.92 -14.40
N ASP A 398 -4.37 -10.63 -13.76
CA ASP A 398 -4.55 -12.08 -13.92
C ASP A 398 -4.86 -12.43 -15.38
N LYS A 399 -3.96 -13.17 -16.03
CA LYS A 399 -4.09 -13.62 -17.42
C LYS A 399 -4.91 -14.90 -17.57
N ASP A 400 -5.06 -15.68 -16.49
CA ASP A 400 -5.77 -16.95 -16.45
C ASP A 400 -7.18 -16.84 -15.84
N ALA A 401 -7.56 -15.66 -15.33
CA ALA A 401 -8.94 -15.28 -15.04
C ALA A 401 -9.77 -15.27 -16.33
N ALA A 402 -10.21 -16.46 -16.77
CA ALA A 402 -11.03 -16.77 -17.93
C ALA A 402 -11.58 -15.55 -18.70
N TYR A 403 -10.71 -14.90 -19.48
CA TYR A 403 -10.99 -13.96 -20.56
C TYR A 403 -12.22 -13.03 -20.35
N ASN A 404 -12.36 -12.25 -19.24
CA ASN A 404 -13.54 -11.36 -19.06
C ASN A 404 -13.52 -10.31 -17.91
N GLU A 405 -12.36 -9.84 -17.43
CA GLU A 405 -12.34 -8.95 -16.25
C GLU A 405 -12.32 -7.44 -16.53
N ILE A 406 -12.16 -7.03 -17.79
CA ILE A 406 -12.51 -5.69 -18.28
C ILE A 406 -13.56 -5.87 -19.35
N GLN A 407 -14.83 -5.86 -18.95
CA GLN A 407 -15.90 -5.75 -19.93
C GLN A 407 -15.92 -4.30 -20.41
N SER A 408 -15.37 -4.06 -21.60
CA SER A 408 -15.52 -2.78 -22.30
C SER A 408 -16.94 -2.65 -22.82
N ILE A 409 -17.59 -1.54 -22.47
CA ILE A 409 -18.98 -1.26 -22.78
C ILE A 409 -19.06 0.18 -23.26
N THR A 410 -19.64 0.38 -24.43
CA THR A 410 -20.01 1.72 -24.87
C THR A 410 -21.45 1.99 -24.46
N VAL A 411 -21.66 3.11 -23.77
CA VAL A 411 -22.97 3.56 -23.29
C VAL A 411 -23.23 4.93 -23.88
N ASP A 412 -24.31 5.06 -24.66
CA ASP A 412 -24.82 6.37 -25.05
C ASP A 412 -25.59 6.98 -23.87
N GLU A 413 -25.16 8.14 -23.39
CA GLU A 413 -25.80 8.82 -22.26
C GLU A 413 -27.24 9.25 -22.57
N ALA A 414 -27.54 9.51 -23.84
CA ALA A 414 -28.90 9.83 -24.28
C ALA A 414 -29.85 8.62 -24.27
N ALA A 415 -29.33 7.39 -24.12
CA ALA A 415 -30.13 6.16 -24.16
C ALA A 415 -30.77 5.78 -22.82
N ALA A 416 -30.59 6.59 -21.77
CA ALA A 416 -31.17 6.33 -20.45
C ALA A 416 -32.69 6.59 -20.44
N ASP A 417 -33.45 5.63 -19.91
CA ASP A 417 -34.89 5.81 -19.67
C ASP A 417 -35.18 6.78 -18.51
N GLU A 418 -36.46 7.07 -18.26
CA GLU A 418 -36.93 7.93 -17.16
C GLU A 418 -36.43 7.52 -15.75
N LYS A 419 -35.94 6.28 -15.59
CA LYS A 419 -35.38 5.75 -14.33
C LYS A 419 -33.86 5.71 -14.34
N GLY A 420 -33.20 6.19 -15.40
CA GLY A 420 -31.77 6.15 -15.58
C GLY A 420 -31.25 4.76 -15.96
N LYS A 421 -32.09 3.92 -16.59
CA LYS A 421 -31.68 2.59 -17.06
C LYS A 421 -31.30 2.68 -18.55
N VAL A 422 -30.14 2.12 -18.89
CA VAL A 422 -29.73 1.82 -20.27
C VAL A 422 -29.81 0.31 -20.51
N ASP A 423 -30.38 -0.11 -21.63
CA ASP A 423 -30.47 -1.52 -22.05
C ASP A 423 -29.70 -1.69 -23.36
N LEU A 424 -28.54 -2.35 -23.29
CA LEU A 424 -27.67 -2.59 -24.45
C LEU A 424 -28.09 -3.81 -25.26
N GLY A 425 -29.12 -4.54 -24.81
CA GLY A 425 -29.61 -5.71 -25.51
C GLY A 425 -28.61 -6.86 -25.59
N LEU A 426 -28.85 -7.76 -26.55
CA LEU A 426 -28.01 -8.93 -26.82
C LEU A 426 -26.78 -8.52 -27.62
N GLN A 427 -25.61 -8.80 -27.08
CA GLN A 427 -24.34 -8.56 -27.76
C GLN A 427 -24.17 -9.54 -28.93
N SER A 428 -23.51 -9.09 -30.00
CA SER A 428 -23.31 -9.86 -31.23
C SER A 428 -22.50 -11.13 -30.98
N ASP A 429 -21.48 -11.02 -30.14
CA ASP A 429 -20.56 -12.11 -29.86
C ASP A 429 -21.03 -12.93 -28.65
N ALA A 430 -20.82 -14.24 -28.75
CA ALA A 430 -21.01 -15.13 -27.63
C ALA A 430 -19.90 -14.92 -26.60
N ILE A 431 -20.26 -14.93 -25.32
CA ILE A 431 -19.29 -14.77 -24.22
C ILE A 431 -18.43 -16.02 -24.00
N GLY A 432 -18.86 -17.15 -24.56
CA GLY A 432 -18.14 -18.41 -24.49
C GLY A 432 -19.01 -19.62 -24.79
N THR A 433 -18.46 -20.79 -24.54
CA THR A 433 -19.14 -22.08 -24.71
C THR A 433 -19.34 -22.73 -23.35
N TYR A 434 -20.47 -23.40 -23.15
CA TYR A 434 -20.84 -24.03 -21.89
C TYR A 434 -19.73 -24.94 -21.32
N ASN A 435 -19.08 -24.47 -20.25
CA ASN A 435 -18.03 -25.17 -19.52
C ASN A 435 -18.49 -25.67 -18.14
N GLY A 436 -19.77 -25.44 -17.77
CA GLY A 436 -20.35 -25.94 -16.51
C GLY A 436 -20.11 -25.03 -15.31
N GLU A 437 -19.38 -23.95 -15.50
CA GLU A 437 -19.13 -22.91 -14.52
C GLU A 437 -20.01 -21.69 -14.81
N SER A 438 -20.05 -20.77 -13.86
CA SER A 438 -20.77 -19.51 -14.01
C SER A 438 -19.92 -18.48 -14.76
N PHE A 439 -20.43 -17.91 -15.84
CA PHE A 439 -19.84 -16.77 -16.53
C PHE A 439 -20.12 -15.48 -15.75
N LYS A 440 -19.09 -14.67 -15.51
CA LYS A 440 -19.19 -13.44 -14.70
C LYS A 440 -18.42 -12.27 -15.36
N PRO A 441 -18.83 -11.80 -16.55
CA PRO A 441 -18.14 -10.69 -17.20
C PRO A 441 -18.28 -9.39 -16.40
N GLY A 442 -17.18 -8.66 -16.26
CA GLY A 442 -17.15 -7.41 -15.50
C GLY A 442 -17.21 -7.60 -13.97
N ASN A 443 -16.84 -8.78 -13.48
CA ASN A 443 -16.90 -9.09 -12.06
C ASN A 443 -15.86 -8.38 -11.21
N SER A 444 -14.75 -7.93 -11.78
CA SER A 444 -13.72 -7.21 -11.02
C SER A 444 -13.63 -5.75 -11.46
N SER A 445 -13.58 -5.52 -12.78
CA SER A 445 -13.61 -4.17 -13.35
C SER A 445 -14.49 -4.07 -14.61
N LEU A 446 -14.85 -2.85 -14.98
CA LEU A 446 -15.51 -2.49 -16.23
C LEU A 446 -14.74 -1.35 -16.87
N ASN A 447 -14.74 -1.30 -18.19
CA ASN A 447 -14.40 -0.07 -18.90
C ASN A 447 -15.68 0.45 -19.56
N ILE A 448 -16.20 1.60 -19.12
CA ILE A 448 -17.38 2.21 -19.73
C ILE A 448 -16.95 3.50 -20.42
N ASN A 449 -17.11 3.57 -21.74
CA ASN A 449 -16.69 4.72 -22.57
C ASN A 449 -15.23 5.16 -22.35
N GLY A 450 -14.31 4.21 -22.13
CA GLY A 450 -12.90 4.52 -21.85
C GLY A 450 -12.59 4.73 -20.36
N THR A 451 -13.60 4.78 -19.49
CA THR A 451 -13.42 4.97 -18.04
C THR A 451 -13.41 3.65 -17.31
N TYR A 452 -12.33 3.36 -16.57
CA TYR A 452 -12.24 2.18 -15.71
C TYR A 452 -13.08 2.34 -14.45
N MET A 453 -13.83 1.30 -14.12
CA MET A 453 -14.69 1.22 -12.94
C MET A 453 -14.44 -0.10 -12.21
N TYR A 454 -14.49 -0.08 -10.89
CA TYR A 454 -14.22 -1.26 -10.06
C TYR A 454 -15.46 -1.70 -9.28
N LYS A 455 -15.67 -3.02 -9.20
CA LYS A 455 -16.79 -3.58 -8.46
C LYS A 455 -16.67 -3.19 -6.99
N SER A 456 -17.82 -2.97 -6.34
CA SER A 456 -17.93 -2.53 -4.95
C SER A 456 -17.44 -1.10 -4.70
N ARG A 457 -16.50 -0.54 -5.47
CA ARG A 457 -16.17 0.90 -5.45
C ARG A 457 -17.19 1.70 -6.22
N ASP A 458 -17.40 1.40 -7.50
CA ASP A 458 -18.17 2.21 -8.45
C ASP A 458 -19.49 1.59 -8.88
N TYR A 459 -19.61 0.27 -8.81
CA TYR A 459 -20.81 -0.41 -9.21
C TYR A 459 -21.08 -1.68 -8.41
N LYS A 460 -22.33 -2.12 -8.46
CA LYS A 460 -22.73 -3.47 -8.07
C LYS A 460 -23.14 -4.23 -9.33
N ILE A 461 -22.71 -5.48 -9.45
CA ILE A 461 -23.04 -6.35 -10.58
C ILE A 461 -23.79 -7.59 -10.13
N SER A 462 -24.76 -8.02 -10.95
CA SER A 462 -25.53 -9.24 -10.73
C SER A 462 -25.81 -9.95 -12.04
N TYR A 463 -25.89 -11.27 -11.99
CA TYR A 463 -26.02 -12.15 -13.15
C TYR A 463 -27.28 -13.02 -13.06
N SER A 464 -27.89 -13.34 -14.19
CA SER A 464 -28.92 -14.39 -14.30
C SER A 464 -28.63 -15.30 -15.50
N ASP A 465 -29.04 -16.57 -15.38
CA ASP A 465 -28.92 -17.59 -16.43
C ASP A 465 -27.48 -17.80 -16.95
N ASN A 466 -26.49 -17.49 -16.12
CA ASN A 466 -25.07 -17.41 -16.49
C ASN A 466 -24.30 -18.72 -16.37
N THR A 467 -24.98 -19.86 -16.22
CA THR A 467 -24.32 -21.18 -16.07
C THR A 467 -24.68 -22.13 -17.21
N ASN A 468 -25.82 -21.94 -17.86
CA ASN A 468 -26.32 -22.86 -18.91
C ASN A 468 -26.17 -22.21 -20.29
N ALA A 469 -26.16 -23.03 -21.34
CA ALA A 469 -26.21 -22.50 -22.70
C ALA A 469 -27.54 -21.77 -22.94
N GLY A 470 -27.49 -20.66 -23.67
CA GLY A 470 -28.63 -19.77 -23.88
C GLY A 470 -28.25 -18.31 -23.67
N THR A 471 -29.23 -17.50 -23.30
CA THR A 471 -29.03 -16.06 -23.07
C THR A 471 -28.84 -15.78 -21.58
N MET A 472 -27.68 -15.27 -21.21
CA MET A 472 -27.42 -14.76 -19.85
C MET A 472 -27.68 -13.25 -19.79
N SER A 473 -28.05 -12.75 -18.61
CA SER A 473 -28.21 -11.32 -18.36
C SER A 473 -27.24 -10.81 -17.30
N VAL A 474 -26.70 -9.62 -17.54
CA VAL A 474 -25.82 -8.87 -16.65
C VAL A 474 -26.52 -7.57 -16.28
N THR A 475 -26.52 -7.24 -15.00
CA THR A 475 -27.05 -5.97 -14.49
C THR A 475 -25.97 -5.26 -13.69
N ILE A 476 -25.59 -4.07 -14.16
CA ILE A 476 -24.64 -3.17 -13.51
C ILE A 476 -25.44 -2.02 -12.90
N LYS A 477 -25.28 -1.79 -11.60
CA LYS A 477 -25.84 -0.64 -10.89
C LYS A 477 -24.71 0.29 -10.51
N LEU A 478 -24.68 1.47 -11.11
CA LEU A 478 -23.68 2.49 -10.83
C LEU A 478 -23.96 3.13 -9.47
N LYS A 479 -22.91 3.52 -8.77
CA LYS A 479 -22.99 4.22 -7.48
C LYS A 479 -23.01 5.73 -7.69
N LYS A 480 -23.52 6.45 -6.69
CA LYS A 480 -23.85 7.87 -6.80
C LYS A 480 -22.67 8.80 -7.10
N HIS A 481 -21.46 8.42 -6.70
CA HIS A 481 -20.27 9.25 -6.88
C HIS A 481 -19.70 9.20 -8.30
N THR A 482 -20.10 8.23 -9.12
CA THR A 482 -19.56 8.08 -10.49
C THR A 482 -20.14 9.13 -11.43
N GLU A 483 -19.35 9.61 -12.38
CA GLU A 483 -19.80 10.63 -13.35
C GLU A 483 -20.98 10.15 -14.19
N LEU A 484 -20.97 8.89 -14.63
CA LEU A 484 -22.11 8.27 -15.33
C LEU A 484 -23.40 8.27 -14.49
N TYR A 485 -23.30 8.10 -13.17
CA TYR A 485 -24.48 8.21 -12.31
C TYR A 485 -24.97 9.66 -12.25
N LYS A 486 -24.05 10.62 -12.14
CA LYS A 486 -24.36 12.06 -12.10
C LYS A 486 -24.95 12.54 -13.43
N SER A 487 -24.58 11.95 -14.57
CA SER A 487 -25.18 12.24 -15.88
C SER A 487 -26.58 11.65 -16.08
N GLY A 488 -27.03 10.80 -15.14
CA GLY A 488 -28.39 10.25 -15.11
C GLY A 488 -28.44 8.74 -15.34
N ILE A 489 -27.33 8.09 -15.66
CA ILE A 489 -27.25 6.65 -15.91
C ILE A 489 -27.01 5.92 -14.58
N LYS A 490 -28.06 5.29 -14.06
CA LYS A 490 -28.02 4.60 -12.77
C LYS A 490 -27.79 3.10 -12.93
N LYS A 491 -28.16 2.55 -14.09
CA LYS A 491 -28.21 1.10 -14.30
C LYS A 491 -27.98 0.73 -15.77
N VAL A 492 -27.13 -0.25 -16.03
CA VAL A 492 -26.90 -0.82 -17.36
C VAL A 492 -27.32 -2.29 -17.37
N LEU A 493 -28.10 -2.70 -18.38
CA LEU A 493 -28.45 -4.10 -18.64
C LEU A 493 -27.80 -4.57 -19.93
N ILE A 494 -27.23 -5.77 -19.90
CA ILE A 494 -26.53 -6.38 -21.03
C ILE A 494 -26.92 -7.86 -21.10
N LYS A 495 -27.08 -8.39 -22.31
CA LYS A 495 -27.32 -9.81 -22.54
C LYS A 495 -26.21 -10.40 -23.39
N TYR A 496 -25.81 -11.62 -23.07
CA TYR A 496 -24.81 -12.37 -23.83
C TYR A 496 -25.32 -13.76 -24.21
N THR A 497 -24.78 -14.30 -25.29
CA THR A 497 -25.01 -15.69 -25.69
C THR A 497 -23.94 -16.59 -25.07
N ILE A 498 -24.34 -17.66 -24.39
CA ILE A 498 -23.48 -18.79 -24.03
C ILE A 498 -23.79 -19.92 -25.02
N ASN A 499 -22.81 -20.28 -25.84
CA ASN A 499 -22.96 -21.33 -26.84
C ASN A 499 -23.08 -22.72 -26.17
N PRO A 500 -23.94 -23.62 -26.69
CA PRO A 500 -23.95 -25.01 -26.24
C PRO A 500 -22.63 -25.69 -26.58
N LYS A 501 -22.15 -26.57 -25.69
CA LYS A 501 -20.96 -27.36 -25.97
C LYS A 501 -21.27 -28.39 -27.05
N LYS A 502 -20.58 -28.32 -28.19
CA LYS A 502 -20.59 -29.40 -29.17
C LYS A 502 -19.81 -30.59 -28.59
N VAL A 503 -20.41 -31.77 -28.59
CA VAL A 503 -19.79 -33.00 -28.06
C VAL A 503 -19.49 -33.98 -29.18
N ASP A 504 -18.25 -34.44 -29.20
CA ASP A 504 -17.76 -35.46 -30.13
C ASP A 504 -17.65 -36.83 -29.47
N ALA A 505 -17.66 -37.90 -30.28
CA ALA A 505 -17.66 -39.28 -29.78
C ALA A 505 -16.44 -39.60 -28.91
N SER A 506 -15.27 -39.04 -29.23
CA SER A 506 -14.02 -39.23 -28.49
C SER A 506 -14.05 -38.61 -27.09
N GLU A 507 -14.92 -37.64 -26.85
CA GLU A 507 -15.06 -36.94 -25.57
C GLU A 507 -16.07 -37.59 -24.64
N LEU A 508 -16.67 -38.72 -25.04
CA LEU A 508 -17.76 -39.33 -24.32
C LEU A 508 -17.42 -40.73 -23.84
N LYS A 509 -17.85 -41.05 -22.61
CA LYS A 509 -17.99 -42.42 -22.14
C LYS A 509 -19.47 -42.77 -22.03
N ILE A 510 -19.93 -43.63 -22.92
CA ILE A 510 -21.29 -44.16 -22.94
C ILE A 510 -21.27 -45.52 -22.25
N THR A 511 -22.15 -45.70 -21.28
CA THR A 511 -22.27 -46.95 -20.53
C THR A 511 -23.66 -47.52 -20.75
N LEU A 512 -23.75 -48.74 -21.27
CA LEU A 512 -25.01 -49.48 -21.43
C LEU A 512 -25.36 -50.24 -20.13
N ASN A 513 -26.60 -50.70 -20.02
CA ASN A 513 -26.94 -51.74 -19.03
C ASN A 513 -26.38 -53.11 -19.46
N ASP A 514 -26.36 -54.07 -18.54
CA ASP A 514 -25.79 -55.41 -18.79
C ASP A 514 -26.45 -56.14 -19.97
N LYS A 515 -27.75 -55.90 -20.18
CA LYS A 515 -28.52 -56.46 -21.30
C LYS A 515 -28.33 -55.72 -22.63
N LYS A 516 -27.55 -54.63 -22.65
CA LYS A 516 -27.32 -53.74 -23.81
C LYS A 516 -28.61 -53.20 -24.47
N THR A 517 -29.69 -53.08 -23.71
CA THR A 517 -31.00 -52.59 -24.18
C THR A 517 -31.24 -51.11 -23.90
N LYS A 518 -30.39 -50.47 -23.09
CA LYS A 518 -30.50 -49.03 -22.78
C LYS A 518 -29.15 -48.42 -22.45
N VAL A 519 -28.98 -47.15 -22.77
CA VAL A 519 -27.89 -46.31 -22.24
C VAL A 519 -28.19 -46.02 -20.76
N LYS A 520 -27.28 -46.45 -19.88
CA LYS A 520 -27.33 -46.22 -18.44
C LYS A 520 -26.78 -44.84 -18.07
N SER A 521 -25.73 -44.38 -18.76
CA SER A 521 -25.17 -43.05 -18.56
C SER A 521 -24.32 -42.60 -19.73
N VAL A 522 -24.28 -41.29 -19.93
CA VAL A 522 -23.35 -40.60 -20.82
C VAL A 522 -22.48 -39.68 -19.95
N LYS A 523 -21.17 -39.80 -20.07
CA LYS A 523 -20.20 -38.98 -19.32
C LYS A 523 -19.37 -38.15 -20.29
N ASP A 524 -19.30 -36.85 -20.06
CA ASP A 524 -18.35 -35.95 -20.70
C ASP A 524 -16.98 -36.15 -20.04
N LEU A 525 -16.00 -36.61 -20.81
CA LEU A 525 -14.66 -36.90 -20.35
C LEU A 525 -13.85 -35.64 -20.09
N THR A 526 -14.05 -34.58 -20.88
CA THR A 526 -13.34 -33.29 -20.70
C THR A 526 -13.71 -32.64 -19.37
N LYS A 527 -14.96 -32.82 -18.93
CA LYS A 527 -15.48 -32.28 -17.66
C LYS A 527 -15.47 -33.31 -16.53
N ASN A 528 -15.05 -34.54 -16.85
CA ASN A 528 -15.12 -35.70 -15.98
C ASN A 528 -16.51 -35.90 -15.31
N ALA A 529 -17.60 -35.51 -15.96
CA ALA A 529 -18.93 -35.39 -15.36
C ALA A 529 -20.03 -36.08 -16.17
N LYS A 530 -21.06 -36.61 -15.50
CA LYS A 530 -22.23 -37.21 -16.18
C LYS A 530 -23.09 -36.12 -16.82
N ILE A 531 -23.44 -36.33 -18.09
CA ILE A 531 -24.44 -35.50 -18.78
C ILE A 531 -25.83 -35.91 -18.26
N LYS A 532 -26.62 -34.93 -17.80
CA LYS A 532 -27.99 -35.18 -17.31
C LYS A 532 -28.87 -35.64 -18.48
N SER A 533 -29.73 -36.63 -18.25
CA SER A 533 -30.60 -37.22 -19.28
C SER A 533 -31.50 -36.21 -20.00
N LYS A 534 -31.85 -35.09 -19.35
CA LYS A 534 -32.61 -34.01 -20.00
C LYS A 534 -31.88 -33.33 -21.18
N TYR A 535 -30.56 -33.50 -21.29
CA TYR A 535 -29.73 -32.90 -22.33
C TYR A 535 -29.42 -33.84 -23.50
N TYR A 536 -30.02 -35.03 -23.55
CA TYR A 536 -29.89 -35.91 -24.70
C TYR A 536 -31.07 -36.84 -24.86
N THR A 537 -31.29 -37.30 -26.10
CA THR A 537 -32.18 -38.41 -26.42
C THR A 537 -31.35 -39.55 -27.00
N VAL A 538 -31.79 -40.79 -26.74
CA VAL A 538 -31.11 -42.00 -27.21
C VAL A 538 -32.06 -42.75 -28.12
N ASP A 539 -31.59 -43.06 -29.32
CA ASP A 539 -32.19 -44.02 -30.23
C ASP A 539 -31.33 -45.29 -30.20
N MET A 540 -31.89 -46.36 -29.65
CA MET A 540 -31.19 -47.65 -29.53
C MET A 540 -31.14 -48.42 -30.85
N ASP A 541 -32.07 -48.16 -31.78
CA ASP A 541 -32.15 -48.86 -33.07
C ASP A 541 -31.08 -48.31 -34.02
N SER A 542 -30.93 -46.99 -34.07
CA SER A 542 -29.87 -46.33 -34.85
C SER A 542 -28.56 -46.13 -34.09
N GLN A 543 -28.52 -46.59 -32.82
CA GLN A 543 -27.41 -46.40 -31.88
C GLN A 543 -26.89 -44.96 -31.85
N THR A 544 -27.80 -44.00 -31.79
CA THR A 544 -27.46 -42.57 -31.88
C THR A 544 -27.92 -41.83 -30.63
N ILE A 545 -27.06 -40.97 -30.11
CA ILE A 545 -27.39 -39.99 -29.05
C ILE A 545 -27.46 -38.60 -29.70
N THR A 546 -28.58 -37.91 -29.53
CA THR A 546 -28.76 -36.52 -29.97
C THR A 546 -28.75 -35.60 -28.76
N PHE A 547 -27.84 -34.62 -28.74
CA PHE A 547 -27.65 -33.69 -27.63
C PHE A 547 -28.49 -32.42 -27.81
N ASN A 548 -28.92 -31.83 -26.69
CA ASN A 548 -29.69 -30.59 -26.65
C ASN A 548 -29.40 -29.76 -25.37
N GLY A 549 -29.95 -28.54 -25.33
CA GLY A 549 -29.80 -27.62 -24.19
C GLY A 549 -28.36 -27.16 -24.04
N ASN A 550 -27.69 -27.60 -22.97
CA ASN A 550 -26.28 -27.24 -22.71
C ASN A 550 -25.28 -27.87 -23.69
N TYR A 551 -25.73 -28.88 -24.43
CA TYR A 551 -24.92 -29.63 -25.37
C TYR A 551 -25.56 -29.60 -26.76
N THR A 552 -24.75 -29.82 -27.79
CA THR A 552 -25.21 -29.94 -29.17
C THR A 552 -24.44 -31.02 -29.93
N GLY A 553 -25.00 -31.50 -31.04
CA GLY A 553 -24.41 -32.53 -31.88
C GLY A 553 -25.15 -33.88 -31.81
N LYS A 554 -24.67 -34.82 -32.62
CA LYS A 554 -25.17 -36.19 -32.70
C LYS A 554 -23.98 -37.15 -32.72
N VAL A 555 -24.04 -38.19 -31.90
CA VAL A 555 -22.95 -39.18 -31.75
C VAL A 555 -23.52 -40.58 -31.92
N LYS A 556 -22.87 -41.39 -32.75
CA LYS A 556 -23.14 -42.84 -32.82
C LYS A 556 -22.34 -43.59 -31.76
N PHE A 557 -22.92 -44.66 -31.23
CA PHE A 557 -22.26 -45.57 -30.30
C PHE A 557 -22.41 -47.02 -30.77
N SER A 558 -21.56 -47.91 -30.27
CA SER A 558 -21.61 -49.34 -30.54
C SER A 558 -21.76 -50.13 -29.25
N TYR A 559 -22.10 -51.43 -29.39
CA TYR A 559 -22.36 -52.36 -28.28
C TYR A 559 -21.11 -52.79 -27.53
#